data_AF-A0A1F6PKA7-F1
#
_entry.id   AF-A0A1F6PKA7-F1
#
_cell.length_a   1.000
_cell.length_b   1.000
_cell.length_c   1.000
_cell.angle_alpha   90.00
_cell.angle_beta   90.00
_cell.angle_gamma   90.00
#
_symmetry.space_group_name_H-M   'P 1'
#
loop_
_entity.id
_entity.type
_entity.pdbx_description
1 polymer ?
#
loop_
_entity_poly.entity_id
_entity_poly.type
_entity_poly.pdbx_seq_one_letter_code
_entity_poly.pdbx_strand_id
1 'polypeptide(L)'
;MGKSKQRIIAKAKNDKSQLNFTRRDALVSVIEDLTYNPASISAKKMITLFGLTAEELSEAGATYEVLRSLDCLINNFCSYEHTQNFK
;
A
#
# COMPACT_ATOMS: atom_id res chain seq x y z
N MET A 1 -17.36 -0.49 32.29
CA MET A 1 -17.39 -0.18 30.85
C MET A 1 -18.83 0.10 30.44
N GLY A 2 -19.11 1.20 29.75
CA GLY A 2 -20.49 1.59 29.42
C GLY A 2 -21.14 0.67 28.38
N LYS A 3 -22.48 0.50 28.46
CA LYS A 3 -23.28 -0.36 27.56
C LYS A 3 -23.03 -0.06 26.08
N SER A 4 -22.88 1.22 25.72
CA SER A 4 -22.55 1.66 24.36
C SER A 4 -21.19 1.12 23.88
N LYS A 5 -20.14 1.28 24.69
CA LYS A 5 -18.78 0.78 24.38
C LYS A 5 -18.77 -0.74 24.24
N GLN A 6 -19.51 -1.45 25.08
CA GLN A 6 -19.59 -2.90 25.04
C GLN A 6 -20.26 -3.41 23.74
N ARG A 7 -21.30 -2.73 23.24
CA ARG A 7 -21.96 -3.05 21.95
C ARG A 7 -21.03 -2.83 20.76
N ILE A 8 -20.29 -1.71 20.74
CA ILE A 8 -19.34 -1.41 19.66
C ILE A 8 -18.24 -2.47 19.58
N ILE A 9 -17.65 -2.85 20.73
CA ILE A 9 -16.61 -3.88 20.78
C ILE A 9 -17.16 -5.25 20.37
N ALA A 10 -18.37 -5.62 20.82
CA ALA A 10 -19.00 -6.87 20.43
C ALA A 10 -19.27 -6.95 18.91
N LYS A 11 -19.71 -5.84 18.31
CA LYS A 11 -19.88 -5.73 16.86
C LYS A 11 -18.54 -5.89 16.12
N ALA A 12 -17.52 -5.14 16.53
CA ALA A 12 -16.18 -5.24 15.94
C ALA A 12 -15.56 -6.64 16.08
N LYS A 13 -15.81 -7.34 17.18
CA LYS A 13 -15.39 -8.74 17.39
C LYS A 13 -16.11 -9.74 16.48
N ASN A 14 -17.30 -9.42 16.00
CA ASN A 14 -18.06 -10.26 15.08
C ASN A 14 -17.77 -9.92 13.61
N ASP A 15 -17.35 -8.69 13.31
CA ASP A 15 -16.85 -8.25 11.99
C ASP A 15 -15.44 -8.82 11.65
N LYS A 16 -15.10 -10.01 12.17
CA LYS A 16 -13.83 -10.71 11.94
C LYS A 16 -13.55 -11.08 10.49
N SER A 17 -14.51 -10.88 9.59
CA SER A 17 -14.41 -11.22 8.16
C SER A 17 -13.32 -10.45 7.40
N GLN A 18 -12.72 -9.41 7.98
CA GLN A 18 -11.67 -8.60 7.33
C GLN A 18 -10.28 -8.69 7.99
N LEU A 19 -10.09 -9.53 9.01
CA LEU A 19 -8.83 -9.55 9.78
C LEU A 19 -7.71 -10.40 9.16
N ASN A 20 -8.02 -11.24 8.18
CA ASN A 20 -7.04 -12.12 7.54
C ASN A 20 -6.49 -11.51 6.24
N PHE A 21 -6.22 -10.20 6.21
CA PHE A 21 -5.57 -9.58 5.06
C PHE A 21 -4.06 -9.84 5.17
N THR A 22 -3.56 -10.80 4.39
CA THR A 22 -2.15 -11.17 4.43
C THR A 22 -1.31 -10.24 3.57
N ARG A 23 0.01 -10.26 3.76
CA ARG A 23 0.96 -9.50 2.92
C ARG A 23 0.82 -9.86 1.43
N ARG A 24 0.50 -11.12 1.11
CA ARG A 24 0.28 -11.56 -0.28
C ARG A 24 -0.98 -10.96 -0.88
N ASP A 25 -2.06 -10.92 -0.10
CA ASP A 25 -3.31 -10.28 -0.54
C ASP A 25 -3.11 -8.79 -0.77
N ALA A 26 -2.29 -8.14 0.07
CA ALA A 26 -1.89 -6.75 -0.10
C ALA A 26 -1.12 -6.53 -1.41
N LEU A 27 -0.14 -7.40 -1.73
CA LEU A 27 0.62 -7.32 -2.98
C LEU A 27 -0.30 -7.45 -4.21
N VAL A 28 -1.19 -8.45 -4.22
CA VAL A 28 -2.13 -8.67 -5.33
C VAL A 28 -3.04 -7.46 -5.51
N SER A 29 -3.65 -6.98 -4.43
CA SER A 29 -4.56 -5.82 -4.47
C SER A 29 -3.85 -4.55 -4.93
N VAL A 30 -2.60 -4.33 -4.51
CA VAL A 30 -1.81 -3.17 -4.94
C VAL A 30 -1.52 -3.22 -6.43
N ILE A 31 -1.19 -4.39 -6.98
CA ILE A 31 -0.85 -4.53 -8.41
C ILE A 31 -2.10 -4.34 -9.26
N GLU A 32 -3.22 -4.96 -8.88
CA GLU A 32 -4.51 -4.74 -9.54
C GLU A 32 -4.88 -3.25 -9.56
N ASP A 33 -4.79 -2.58 -8.41
CA ASP A 33 -5.06 -1.14 -8.31
C ASP A 33 -4.11 -0.30 -9.19
N LEU A 34 -2.82 -0.63 -9.20
CA LEU A 34 -1.81 0.10 -9.99
C LEU A 34 -1.95 -0.13 -11.50
N THR A 35 -2.36 -1.31 -11.93
CA THR A 35 -2.62 -1.61 -13.35
C THR A 35 -3.83 -0.83 -13.87
N TYR A 36 -4.87 -0.66 -13.05
CA TYR A 36 -6.05 0.12 -13.43
C TYR A 36 -5.82 1.63 -13.30
N ASN A 37 -5.23 2.05 -12.19
CA ASN A 37 -4.94 3.45 -11.90
C ASN A 37 -3.58 3.60 -11.21
N PRO A 38 -2.52 4.00 -11.94
CA PRO A 38 -1.18 4.13 -11.38
C PRO A 38 -1.07 5.21 -10.28
N ALA A 39 -2.06 6.11 -10.19
CA ALA A 39 -2.14 7.15 -9.17
C ALA A 39 -3.04 6.78 -7.97
N SER A 40 -3.48 5.52 -7.84
CA SER A 40 -4.38 5.07 -6.77
C SER A 40 -3.85 5.42 -5.38
N ILE A 41 -4.61 6.21 -4.63
CA ILE A 41 -4.30 6.55 -3.23
C ILE A 41 -4.41 5.30 -2.34
N SER A 42 -5.31 4.38 -2.68
CA SER A 42 -5.51 3.12 -1.94
C SER A 42 -4.25 2.24 -2.03
N ALA A 43 -3.73 2.03 -3.23
CA ALA A 43 -2.51 1.28 -3.46
C ALA A 43 -1.32 1.88 -2.69
N LYS A 44 -1.13 3.21 -2.78
CA LYS A 44 -0.07 3.91 -2.03
C LYS A 44 -0.18 3.71 -0.52
N LYS A 45 -1.40 3.80 0.03
CA LYS A 45 -1.65 3.53 1.46
C LYS A 45 -1.31 2.09 1.81
N MET A 46 -1.69 1.12 0.98
CA MET A 46 -1.36 -0.29 1.24
C MET A 46 0.15 -0.54 1.19
N ILE A 47 0.86 0.04 0.23
CA ILE A 47 2.33 -0.02 0.16
C ILE A 47 2.96 0.49 1.46
N THR A 48 2.52 1.65 1.96
CA THR A 48 3.03 2.21 3.21
C THR A 48 2.63 1.40 4.45
N LEU A 49 1.38 0.90 4.52
CA LEU A 49 0.87 0.12 5.66
C LEU A 49 1.59 -1.22 5.80
N PHE A 50 1.83 -1.91 4.69
CA PHE A 50 2.53 -3.18 4.68
C PHE A 50 4.05 -3.02 4.60
N GLY A 51 4.57 -1.83 4.27
CA GLY A 51 5.99 -1.62 4.03
C GLY A 51 6.47 -2.51 2.88
N LEU A 52 5.75 -2.48 1.76
CA LEU A 52 6.11 -3.25 0.57
C LEU A 52 7.36 -2.63 -0.08
N THR A 53 8.31 -3.49 -0.45
CA THR A 53 9.54 -3.07 -1.11
C THR A 53 9.34 -2.99 -2.63
N ALA A 54 10.21 -2.22 -3.29
CA ALA A 54 10.23 -2.17 -4.76
C ALA A 54 10.53 -3.55 -5.38
N GLU A 55 11.36 -4.36 -4.71
CA GLU A 55 11.71 -5.73 -5.11
C GLU A 55 10.48 -6.62 -5.14
N GLU A 56 9.69 -6.66 -4.05
CA GLU A 56 8.47 -7.47 -3.98
C GLU A 56 7.43 -7.04 -5.03
N LEU A 57 7.29 -5.74 -5.29
CA LEU A 57 6.39 -5.23 -6.31
C LEU A 57 6.86 -5.59 -7.72
N SER A 58 8.18 -5.56 -7.96
CA SER A 58 8.78 -5.95 -9.24
C SER A 58 8.65 -7.45 -9.49
N GLU A 59 8.89 -8.29 -8.48
CA GLU A 59 8.71 -9.75 -8.57
C GLU A 59 7.26 -10.12 -8.90
N ALA A 60 6.31 -9.34 -8.38
CA ALA A 60 4.90 -9.56 -8.61
C ALA A 60 4.39 -8.98 -9.94
N GLY A 61 5.25 -8.31 -10.72
CA GLY A 61 4.98 -7.91 -12.11
C GLY A 61 4.65 -6.44 -12.32
N ALA A 62 4.93 -5.55 -11.36
CA ALA A 62 4.81 -4.12 -11.58
C ALA A 62 5.80 -3.63 -12.66
N THR A 63 5.34 -2.75 -13.54
CA THR A 63 6.21 -2.17 -14.58
C THR A 63 7.19 -1.18 -13.96
N TYR A 64 8.36 -1.06 -14.59
CA TYR A 64 9.42 -0.15 -14.15
C TYR A 64 8.94 1.31 -14.00
N GLU A 65 8.11 1.79 -14.93
CA GLU A 65 7.58 3.16 -14.89
C GLU A 65 6.69 3.40 -13.65
N VAL A 66 5.88 2.39 -13.29
CA VAL A 66 5.05 2.46 -12.09
C VAL A 66 5.93 2.46 -10.84
N LEU A 67 6.93 1.59 -10.77
CA LEU A 67 7.90 1.57 -9.67
C LEU A 67 8.66 2.90 -9.52
N ARG A 68 9.13 3.46 -10.64
CA ARG A 68 9.80 4.77 -10.70
C ARG A 68 8.89 5.89 -10.17
N SER A 69 7.60 5.83 -10.46
CA SER A 69 6.62 6.80 -9.94
C SER A 69 6.35 6.67 -8.43
N LEU A 70 6.63 5.49 -7.87
CA LEU A 70 6.48 5.15 -6.45
C LEU A 70 7.79 5.29 -5.66
N ASP A 71 8.90 5.61 -6.32
CA ASP A 71 10.24 5.65 -5.73
C ASP A 71 10.29 6.60 -4.52
N CYS A 72 9.67 7.78 -4.63
CA CYS A 72 9.53 8.74 -3.52
C CYS A 72 8.72 8.22 -2.32
N LEU A 73 7.85 7.22 -2.53
CA LEU A 73 6.99 6.63 -1.49
C LEU A 73 7.68 5.44 -0.82
N ILE A 74 8.42 4.64 -1.58
CA ILE A 74 9.08 3.42 -1.12
C ILE A 74 10.40 3.76 -0.42
N ASN A 75 11.18 4.68 -0.99
CA ASN A 75 12.38 5.21 -0.35
C ASN A 75 11.98 6.39 0.54
N ASN A 76 11.69 6.11 1.81
CA ASN A 76 11.31 7.07 2.87
C ASN A 76 12.32 8.22 3.15
N PHE A 77 13.28 8.46 2.25
CA PHE A 77 14.14 9.64 2.21
C PHE A 77 13.95 10.33 0.85
N CYS A 78 12.87 11.08 0.70
CA CYS A 78 12.88 12.21 -0.24
C CYS A 78 13.71 13.33 0.41
N SER A 79 15.02 13.10 0.54
CA SER A 79 15.97 14.19 0.59
C SER A 79 16.11 14.68 -0.83
N TYR A 80 15.71 15.94 -1.04
CA TYR A 80 16.11 16.81 -2.14
C TYR A 80 17.35 16.32 -2.87
N GLU A 81 17.19 15.93 -4.14
CA GLU A 81 17.99 16.40 -5.30
C GLU A 81 17.84 15.44 -6.48
N HIS A 82 16.99 15.81 -7.43
CA HIS A 82 17.30 15.58 -8.85
C HIS A 82 16.51 16.57 -9.72
N THR A 83 16.81 17.86 -9.55
CA THR A 83 17.06 18.67 -10.74
C THR A 83 18.42 18.23 -11.30
N GLN A 84 18.65 18.44 -12.59
CA GLN A 84 19.88 18.10 -13.33
C GLN A 84 19.99 16.64 -13.80
N ASN A 85 19.52 16.38 -15.02
CA ASN A 85 20.39 16.21 -16.20
C ASN A 85 19.56 15.66 -17.37
N PHE A 86 18.78 16.54 -18.00
CA PHE A 86 18.49 16.40 -19.42
C PHE A 86 19.58 17.18 -20.15
N LYS A 87 20.57 16.46 -20.67
CA LYS A 87 21.49 16.94 -21.71
C LYS A 87 21.55 15.89 -22.80
#